data_AF-A0A7S4EIZ5-F1
#
_entry.id   AF-A0A7S4EIZ5-F1
#
_cell.length_a   1.000
_cell.length_b   1.000
_cell.length_c   1.000
_cell.angle_alpha   90.00
_cell.angle_beta   90.00
_cell.angle_gamma   90.00
#
_symmetry.space_group_name_H-M   'P 1'
#
loop_
_entity.id
_entity.type
_entity.pdbx_description
1 polymer ?
#
loop_
_entity_poly.entity_id
_entity_poly.type
_entity_poly.pdbx_seq_one_letter_code
_entity_poly.pdbx_strand_id
1 'polypeptide(L)'
;MRSSRLQMRNSFLKLTWLVVVCNHCEDLMGGEAFIINSESKRPSRCSRVASKDKIIYLYSNIDDNDNGSFDRRNDDVSYWKLPNDFSMLLTQRAIQSFMFLTTQVRDPETCYWVEEFTAPNLIRLEKNNEKFSLADTIPNLSDLSTGKPDWQPTGNTNNNDDDPKEDGGLLLLQYHGLAAMDTIRFPTWESYFEELLEQPTDSWIIASKQLHIPNYTWEIDPSSLCSRILSVREQISREFAKDLQAVANMGGQTFDWYWDQLRQSRDQEQLDREAQQLGNINSGGDDLIDPKSLRGSRQNLLFLEINVDDPTLDHKPSPLRRGNFDLLVLLATEEAIQRVLNGWKSKKATGDLRGSEFVSYEFLENFYRERQHFFQGPLPSYGKADDILEELLSSALSFKADSDEGSGSSSASVINPTKIAELVLREREQVALEWKDIAIEAPQHHMKIQKLRLSLMMKGKNSSDNSNQGENNQAESTRNGGIHDPGPGAFE
;
A
#
# COMPACT_ATOMS: atom_id res chain seq x y z
N MET A 1 -23.69 -42.65 -9.95
CA MET A 1 -22.81 -41.69 -9.24
C MET A 1 -21.32 -41.90 -9.52
N ARG A 2 -20.91 -42.01 -10.79
CA ARG A 2 -19.50 -41.90 -11.24
C ARG A 2 -19.49 -41.41 -12.69
N SER A 3 -19.87 -40.16 -12.92
CA SER A 3 -19.78 -39.51 -14.25
C SER A 3 -19.83 -37.98 -14.15
N SER A 4 -19.11 -37.39 -13.20
CA SER A 4 -19.12 -35.92 -13.00
C SER A 4 -17.72 -35.33 -12.70
N ARG A 5 -16.64 -36.12 -12.84
CA ARG A 5 -15.26 -35.65 -12.57
C ARG A 5 -14.43 -35.32 -13.82
N LEU A 6 -14.96 -35.50 -15.03
CA LEU A 6 -14.24 -35.16 -16.27
C LEU A 6 -14.62 -33.81 -16.89
N GLN A 7 -15.63 -33.10 -16.37
CA GLN A 7 -16.10 -31.83 -16.97
C GLN A 7 -15.51 -30.57 -16.32
N MET A 8 -14.75 -30.68 -15.22
CA MET A 8 -14.10 -29.53 -14.57
C MET A 8 -12.69 -29.22 -15.11
N ARG A 9 -12.07 -30.10 -15.92
CA ARG A 9 -10.73 -29.85 -16.48
C ARG A 9 -10.73 -28.97 -17.74
N ASN A 10 -11.88 -28.81 -18.41
CA ASN A 10 -11.98 -28.02 -19.65
C ASN A 10 -12.40 -26.55 -19.45
N SER A 11 -12.73 -26.14 -18.22
CA SER A 11 -13.02 -24.72 -17.90
C SER A 11 -11.78 -23.97 -17.39
N PHE A 12 -10.62 -24.63 -17.32
CA PHE A 12 -9.37 -24.08 -16.79
C PHE A 12 -8.47 -23.43 -17.86
N LEU A 13 -8.94 -23.31 -19.11
CA LEU A 13 -8.16 -22.82 -20.27
C LEU A 13 -8.83 -21.67 -21.06
N LYS A 14 -9.83 -20.99 -20.47
CA LYS A 14 -10.41 -19.77 -21.06
C LYS A 14 -10.37 -18.62 -20.05
N LEU A 15 -9.19 -18.07 -19.86
CA LEU A 15 -8.92 -16.67 -19.46
C LEU A 15 -7.40 -16.50 -19.38
N THR A 16 -6.77 -16.73 -20.53
CA THR A 16 -5.38 -16.39 -20.77
C THR A 16 -5.33 -14.88 -21.02
N TRP A 17 -4.64 -14.17 -20.14
CA TRP A 17 -4.12 -12.84 -20.42
C TRP A 17 -3.28 -12.92 -21.70
N LEU A 18 -3.58 -12.06 -22.66
CA LEU A 18 -2.87 -11.99 -23.93
C LEU A 18 -1.49 -11.35 -23.71
N VAL A 19 -0.55 -12.15 -23.20
CA VAL A 19 0.87 -11.88 -23.37
C VAL A 19 1.24 -12.46 -24.74
N VAL A 20 1.47 -11.59 -25.72
CA VAL A 20 2.08 -12.00 -26.99
C VAL A 20 3.55 -12.32 -26.71
N VAL A 21 3.84 -13.58 -26.38
CA VAL A 21 5.19 -14.14 -26.50
C VAL A 21 5.28 -14.84 -27.84
N CYS A 22 6.33 -14.50 -28.58
CA CYS A 22 6.67 -15.03 -29.89
C CYS A 22 6.88 -16.56 -29.82
N ASN A 23 6.01 -17.34 -30.48
CA ASN A 23 6.16 -18.79 -30.61
C ASN A 23 7.13 -19.13 -31.75
N HIS A 24 8.37 -19.50 -31.39
CA HIS A 24 9.23 -20.28 -32.28
C HIS A 24 10.20 -21.16 -31.48
N CYS A 25 9.70 -22.31 -30.99
CA CYS A 25 10.42 -23.60 -30.83
C CYS A 25 9.62 -24.51 -29.89
N GLU A 26 8.68 -25.28 -30.44
CA GLU A 26 8.18 -26.50 -29.80
C GLU A 26 8.10 -27.59 -30.88
N ASP A 27 9.13 -28.43 -30.94
CA ASP A 27 9.01 -29.82 -31.34
C ASP A 27 10.13 -30.60 -30.66
N LEU A 28 9.76 -31.74 -30.05
CA LEU A 28 10.57 -32.69 -29.27
C LEU A 28 10.60 -32.45 -27.75
N MET A 29 9.69 -33.10 -27.01
CA MET A 29 10.01 -34.27 -26.17
C MET A 29 8.83 -34.61 -25.24
N GLY A 30 8.42 -35.88 -25.23
CA GLY A 30 7.37 -36.42 -24.36
C GLY A 30 7.77 -36.49 -22.88
N GLY A 31 6.84 -36.12 -22.00
CA GLY A 31 7.06 -36.06 -20.56
C GLY A 31 6.77 -37.37 -19.83
N GLU A 32 7.82 -38.00 -19.31
CA GLU A 32 7.77 -38.73 -18.04
C GLU A 32 7.88 -37.72 -16.89
N ALA A 33 7.04 -37.88 -15.86
CA ALA A 33 7.00 -36.99 -14.71
C ALA A 33 8.18 -37.27 -13.76
N PHE A 34 9.18 -36.38 -13.76
CA PHE A 34 10.18 -36.30 -12.70
C PHE A 34 9.78 -35.21 -11.70
N ILE A 35 9.52 -35.59 -10.45
CA ILE A 35 9.47 -34.68 -9.32
C ILE A 35 10.91 -34.37 -8.92
N ILE A 36 11.39 -33.17 -9.23
CA ILE A 36 12.66 -32.66 -8.74
C ILE A 36 12.35 -31.67 -7.61
N ASN A 37 12.64 -32.07 -6.37
CA ASN A 37 12.85 -31.12 -5.27
C ASN A 37 14.16 -30.38 -5.55
N SER A 38 14.08 -29.10 -5.91
CA SER A 38 15.25 -28.23 -6.02
C SER A 38 15.18 -27.09 -5.01
N GLU A 39 15.91 -27.26 -3.89
CA GLU A 39 16.42 -26.14 -3.12
C GLU A 39 17.49 -25.41 -3.96
N SER A 40 17.03 -24.47 -4.79
CA SER A 40 17.90 -23.66 -5.64
C SER A 40 18.51 -22.51 -4.83
N LYS A 41 19.83 -22.57 -4.60
CA LYS A 41 20.64 -21.44 -4.11
C LYS A 41 20.48 -20.23 -5.06
N ARG A 42 20.09 -19.07 -4.51
CA ARG A 42 19.86 -17.81 -5.25
C ARG A 42 21.13 -17.29 -5.97
N PRO A 43 21.00 -16.65 -7.15
CA PRO A 43 22.12 -16.12 -7.91
C PRO A 43 22.84 -14.96 -7.21
N SER A 44 24.14 -14.87 -7.48
CA SER A 44 25.10 -13.85 -7.01
C SER A 44 24.89 -12.49 -7.66
N ARG A 45 24.85 -11.37 -6.91
CA ARG A 45 24.97 -9.95 -7.35
C ARG A 45 24.91 -9.70 -8.87
N CYS A 46 23.82 -9.06 -9.31
CA CYS A 46 23.74 -8.42 -10.62
C CYS A 46 24.66 -7.18 -10.60
N SER A 47 25.69 -7.14 -11.44
CA SER A 47 26.60 -5.99 -11.54
C SER A 47 26.16 -5.06 -12.66
N ARG A 48 25.65 -3.88 -12.30
CA ARG A 48 25.37 -2.79 -13.25
C ARG A 48 26.69 -2.12 -13.63
N VAL A 49 27.03 -2.09 -14.92
CA VAL A 49 28.15 -1.28 -15.42
C VAL A 49 27.61 0.13 -15.68
N ALA A 50 27.50 0.94 -14.62
CA ALA A 50 27.20 2.37 -14.74
C ALA A 50 27.86 3.15 -13.59
N SER A 51 28.83 3.99 -13.95
CA SER A 51 29.49 4.94 -13.06
C SER A 51 28.65 6.19 -12.89
N LYS A 52 28.13 6.44 -11.67
CA LYS A 52 27.76 7.76 -11.15
C LYS A 52 27.88 7.78 -9.62
N ASP A 53 28.82 8.57 -9.11
CA ASP A 53 28.92 8.92 -7.69
C ASP A 53 27.68 9.70 -7.27
N LYS A 54 27.01 9.27 -6.19
CA LYS A 54 25.85 9.92 -5.61
C LYS A 54 26.23 10.47 -4.22
N ILE A 55 26.20 11.79 -4.08
CA ILE A 55 26.41 12.50 -2.81
C ILE A 55 25.06 12.52 -2.07
N ILE A 56 25.06 12.06 -0.82
CA ILE A 56 23.88 12.02 0.06
C ILE A 56 23.86 13.31 0.89
N TYR A 57 22.77 14.08 0.76
CA TYR A 57 22.47 15.18 1.67
C TYR A 57 21.56 14.67 2.79
N LEU A 58 21.98 14.88 4.04
CA LEU A 58 21.15 14.69 5.22
C LEU A 58 20.46 16.01 5.55
N TYR A 59 19.13 16.10 5.46
CA TYR A 59 18.40 17.23 6.04
C TYR A 59 17.09 16.87 6.73
N SER A 60 16.94 17.56 7.86
CA SER A 60 15.80 17.77 8.74
C SER A 60 14.72 18.64 8.10
N ASN A 61 13.45 18.39 8.49
CA ASN A 61 12.25 19.22 8.34
C ASN A 61 12.17 20.12 7.09
N ILE A 62 11.26 19.73 6.20
CA ILE A 62 10.86 20.48 5.01
C ILE A 62 10.27 21.82 5.46
N ASP A 63 11.07 22.89 5.37
CA ASP A 63 10.59 24.26 5.25
C ASP A 63 10.31 24.50 3.76
N ASP A 64 9.05 24.81 3.43
CA ASP A 64 8.62 25.25 2.10
C ASP A 64 9.31 26.57 1.76
N ASN A 65 10.39 26.50 1.01
CA ASN A 65 11.18 27.65 0.59
C ASN A 65 10.60 28.25 -0.69
N ASP A 66 9.47 28.96 -0.55
CA ASP A 66 8.94 29.83 -1.60
C ASP A 66 9.75 31.13 -1.60
N ASN A 67 10.58 31.32 -2.63
CA ASN A 67 11.42 32.51 -2.81
C ASN A 67 10.58 33.70 -3.29
N GLY A 68 9.75 34.22 -2.40
CA GLY A 68 8.99 35.46 -2.56
C GLY A 68 9.26 36.39 -1.39
N SER A 69 10.09 37.41 -1.59
CA SER A 69 10.32 38.50 -0.65
C SER A 69 9.02 39.24 -0.31
N PHE A 70 8.32 38.84 0.76
CA PHE A 70 7.24 39.63 1.38
C PHE A 70 7.04 39.24 2.86
N ASP A 71 7.13 40.24 3.75
CA ASP A 71 6.83 40.27 5.20
C ASP A 71 6.97 39.00 6.07
N ARG A 72 8.07 38.94 6.83
CA ARG A 72 8.39 37.96 7.90
C ARG A 72 7.53 38.13 9.17
N ARG A 73 6.20 38.09 9.06
CA ARG A 73 5.28 37.96 10.21
C ARG A 73 4.15 36.96 10.00
N ASN A 74 4.31 36.02 9.08
CA ASN A 74 3.51 34.80 9.14
C ASN A 74 4.27 33.82 10.03
N ASP A 75 3.84 33.73 11.29
CA ASP A 75 4.13 32.57 12.11
C ASP A 75 3.78 31.34 11.27
N ASP A 76 4.78 30.56 10.94
CA ASP A 76 4.63 29.35 10.14
C ASP A 76 3.83 28.34 10.97
N VAL A 77 2.51 28.43 10.85
CA VAL A 77 1.57 27.56 11.56
C VAL A 77 1.72 26.18 10.92
N SER A 78 2.70 25.40 11.38
CA SER A 78 2.96 24.04 10.91
C SER A 78 1.72 23.17 11.09
N TYR A 79 0.91 23.01 10.04
CA TYR A 79 -0.28 22.17 10.06
C TYR A 79 0.13 20.71 10.05
N TRP A 80 -0.66 19.87 10.73
CA TRP A 80 -0.49 18.44 10.62
C TRP A 80 -0.87 18.02 9.21
N LYS A 81 0.06 17.43 8.46
CA LYS A 81 -0.16 16.95 7.11
C LYS A 81 0.42 15.56 6.98
N LEU A 82 -0.29 14.67 6.30
CA LEU A 82 0.25 13.39 5.91
C LEU A 82 1.50 13.59 5.03
N PRO A 83 2.49 12.67 5.12
CA PRO A 83 3.68 12.75 4.28
C PRO A 83 3.35 12.77 2.78
N ASN A 84 2.36 11.97 2.38
CA ASN A 84 1.96 11.75 1.01
C ASN A 84 0.44 11.86 0.87
N ASP A 85 -0.03 12.28 -0.30
CA ASP A 85 -1.45 12.31 -0.62
C ASP A 85 -2.01 10.93 -0.97
N PHE A 86 -3.34 10.84 -1.08
CA PHE A 86 -4.02 9.59 -1.41
C PHE A 86 -3.69 9.09 -2.82
N SER A 87 -3.44 9.99 -3.77
CA SER A 87 -3.07 9.64 -5.14
C SER A 87 -1.70 8.96 -5.22
N MET A 88 -0.76 9.39 -4.38
CA MET A 88 0.55 8.78 -4.21
C MET A 88 0.45 7.46 -3.46
N LEU A 89 -0.42 7.35 -2.44
CA LEU A 89 -0.71 6.06 -1.79
C LEU A 89 -1.19 5.01 -2.80
N LEU A 90 -2.12 5.37 -3.69
CA LEU A 90 -2.60 4.49 -4.76
C LEU A 90 -1.44 4.00 -5.64
N THR A 91 -0.52 4.89 -5.99
CA THR A 91 0.67 4.53 -6.79
C THR A 91 1.61 3.62 -6.02
N GLN A 92 1.91 3.92 -4.75
CA GLN A 92 2.74 3.06 -3.89
C GLN A 92 2.15 1.65 -3.80
N ARG A 93 0.84 1.53 -3.55
CA ARG A 93 0.17 0.22 -3.41
C ARG A 93 0.08 -0.53 -4.74
N ALA A 94 -0.03 0.18 -5.86
CA ALA A 94 0.06 -0.41 -7.19
C ALA A 94 1.45 -0.98 -7.47
N ILE A 95 2.52 -0.26 -7.12
CA ILE A 95 3.89 -0.73 -7.27
C ILE A 95 4.14 -1.95 -6.38
N GLN A 96 3.74 -1.91 -5.10
CA GLN A 96 3.88 -3.05 -4.18
C GLN A 96 3.09 -4.28 -4.67
N SER A 97 1.86 -4.10 -5.12
CA SER A 97 1.05 -5.21 -5.66
C SER A 97 1.64 -5.75 -6.96
N PHE A 98 2.16 -4.89 -7.83
CA PHE A 98 2.88 -5.30 -9.03
C PHE A 98 4.13 -6.12 -8.68
N MET A 99 4.97 -5.63 -7.76
CA MET A 99 6.16 -6.33 -7.28
C MET A 99 5.83 -7.68 -6.62
N PHE A 100 4.72 -7.75 -5.89
CA PHE A 100 4.25 -9.01 -5.33
C PHE A 100 3.89 -10.00 -6.44
N LEU A 101 3.14 -9.57 -7.46
CA LEU A 101 2.76 -10.40 -8.61
C LEU A 101 3.98 -10.85 -9.42
N THR A 102 4.96 -9.98 -9.66
CA THR A 102 6.22 -10.34 -10.34
C THR A 102 7.03 -11.35 -9.53
N THR A 103 7.02 -11.24 -8.20
CA THR A 103 7.64 -12.24 -7.32
C THR A 103 6.97 -13.62 -7.46
N GLN A 104 5.63 -13.68 -7.59
CA GLN A 104 4.91 -14.94 -7.79
C GLN A 104 5.24 -15.63 -9.12
N VAL A 105 5.52 -14.86 -10.18
CA VAL A 105 5.98 -15.40 -11.47
C VAL A 105 7.50 -15.63 -11.53
N ARG A 106 8.20 -15.49 -10.39
CA ARG A 106 9.65 -15.70 -10.24
C ARG A 106 10.49 -14.76 -11.11
N ASP A 107 10.08 -13.48 -11.17
CA ASP A 107 10.81 -12.38 -11.82
C ASP A 107 11.35 -11.40 -10.75
N PRO A 108 12.41 -11.79 -10.00
CA PRO A 108 13.02 -10.91 -9.02
C PRO A 108 13.79 -9.75 -9.66
N GLU A 109 14.28 -9.88 -10.89
CA GLU A 109 15.09 -8.86 -11.56
C GLU A 109 14.27 -7.61 -11.90
N THR A 110 13.04 -7.78 -12.39
CA THR A 110 12.11 -6.65 -12.54
C THR A 110 11.79 -6.01 -11.19
N CYS A 111 11.66 -6.80 -10.12
CA CYS A 111 11.43 -6.25 -8.78
C CYS A 111 12.59 -5.37 -8.31
N TYR A 112 13.83 -5.85 -8.47
CA TYR A 112 15.02 -5.10 -8.11
C TYR A 112 15.16 -3.82 -8.93
N TRP A 113 14.87 -3.88 -10.23
CA TRP A 113 14.90 -2.69 -11.08
C TRP A 113 13.85 -1.66 -10.65
N VAL A 114 12.62 -2.09 -10.35
CA VAL A 114 11.54 -1.20 -9.88
C VAL A 114 11.88 -0.58 -8.52
N GLU A 115 12.47 -1.34 -7.62
CA GLU A 115 12.92 -0.83 -6.32
C GLU A 115 14.08 0.17 -6.46
N GLU A 116 15.08 -0.13 -7.29
CA GLU A 116 16.19 0.78 -7.60
C GLU A 116 15.68 2.07 -8.25
N PHE A 117 14.72 1.94 -9.18
CA PHE A 117 14.08 3.09 -9.82
C PHE A 117 13.29 3.92 -8.82
N THR A 118 12.50 3.29 -7.95
CA THR A 118 11.66 3.99 -6.96
C THR A 118 12.52 4.63 -5.88
N ALA A 119 13.63 4.01 -5.50
CA ALA A 119 14.54 4.44 -4.43
C ALA A 119 13.76 4.86 -3.16
N PRO A 120 13.02 3.93 -2.53
CA PRO A 120 12.07 4.29 -1.48
C PRO A 120 12.78 5.01 -0.31
N ASN A 121 12.15 6.05 0.22
CA ASN A 121 12.73 6.87 1.30
C ASN A 121 12.57 6.17 2.64
N LEU A 122 13.41 5.17 2.85
CA LEU A 122 13.40 4.33 4.05
C LEU A 122 14.46 4.78 5.06
N ILE A 123 14.92 6.03 4.98
CA ILE A 123 15.98 6.61 5.84
C ILE A 123 15.62 6.49 7.35
N ARG A 124 14.34 6.31 7.69
CA ARG A 124 13.91 6.02 9.07
C ARG A 124 14.13 4.58 9.54
N LEU A 125 14.21 3.61 8.63
CA LEU A 125 14.32 2.18 8.96
C LEU A 125 15.73 1.76 9.33
N GLU A 126 16.76 2.30 8.67
CA GLU A 126 18.15 1.92 8.91
C GLU A 126 18.65 2.30 10.32
N LYS A 127 18.07 3.33 10.94
CA LYS A 127 18.48 3.74 12.29
C LYS A 127 18.12 2.73 13.39
N ASN A 128 17.18 1.82 13.14
CA ASN A 128 16.71 0.90 14.17
C ASN A 128 17.37 -0.49 14.15
N ASN A 129 18.21 -0.82 13.16
CA ASN A 129 19.08 -2.02 13.14
C ASN A 129 18.48 -3.39 13.53
N GLU A 130 17.16 -3.52 13.61
CA GLU A 130 16.48 -4.81 13.79
C GLU A 130 16.46 -5.51 12.43
N LYS A 131 17.25 -6.58 12.30
CA LYS A 131 17.32 -7.39 11.08
C LYS A 131 16.00 -8.13 10.88
N PHE A 132 15.25 -7.78 9.84
CA PHE A 132 13.99 -8.45 9.48
C PHE A 132 14.20 -9.51 8.39
N SER A 133 13.62 -10.69 8.60
CA SER A 133 13.60 -11.78 7.63
C SER A 133 12.33 -11.71 6.78
N LEU A 134 12.47 -11.86 5.45
CA LEU A 134 11.35 -11.88 4.49
C LEU A 134 10.36 -13.04 4.76
N ALA A 135 10.81 -14.12 5.38
CA ALA A 135 9.95 -15.25 5.78
C ALA A 135 8.96 -14.85 6.88
N ASP A 136 9.27 -13.79 7.62
CA ASP A 136 8.46 -13.22 8.69
C ASP A 136 7.60 -12.03 8.22
N THR A 137 7.30 -11.90 6.92
CA THR A 137 6.41 -10.80 6.45
C THR A 137 5.39 -11.23 5.40
N ILE A 138 5.63 -12.34 4.70
CA ILE A 138 4.68 -12.86 3.73
C ILE A 138 3.74 -13.82 4.47
N PRO A 139 2.42 -13.55 4.54
CA PRO A 139 1.50 -14.52 5.11
C PRO A 139 1.57 -15.82 4.33
N ASN A 140 1.84 -16.92 5.05
CA ASN A 140 1.74 -18.25 4.50
C ASN A 140 0.29 -18.42 3.99
N LEU A 141 0.11 -18.55 2.68
CA LEU A 141 -1.24 -18.60 2.07
C LEU A 141 -2.11 -19.74 2.63
N SER A 142 -1.49 -20.75 3.26
CA SER A 142 -2.16 -21.84 3.97
C SER A 142 -2.77 -21.44 5.32
N ASP A 143 -2.25 -20.41 6.00
CA ASP A 143 -2.76 -19.99 7.33
C ASP A 143 -3.98 -19.07 7.24
N LEU A 144 -4.21 -18.44 6.08
CA LEU A 144 -5.37 -17.59 5.81
C LEU A 144 -6.73 -18.32 5.91
N SER A 145 -6.76 -19.65 5.79
CA SER A 145 -7.98 -20.45 5.88
C SER A 145 -8.39 -20.82 7.32
N THR A 146 -7.54 -20.60 8.33
CA THR A 146 -7.76 -21.19 9.67
C THR A 146 -8.30 -20.22 10.73
N GLY A 147 -8.55 -18.96 10.39
CA GLY A 147 -9.15 -18.00 11.33
C GLY A 147 -8.33 -17.75 12.61
N LYS A 148 -7.04 -18.15 12.64
CA LYS A 148 -6.15 -17.82 13.76
C LYS A 148 -5.86 -16.30 13.74
N PRO A 149 -6.14 -15.56 14.82
CA PRO A 149 -6.07 -14.10 14.82
C PRO A 149 -4.66 -13.51 14.98
N ASP A 150 -3.62 -14.31 15.20
CA ASP A 150 -2.29 -13.79 15.48
C ASP A 150 -1.30 -14.14 14.37
N TRP A 151 -1.02 -13.14 13.52
CA TRP A 151 0.21 -13.08 12.75
C TRP A 151 1.34 -12.71 13.72
N GLN A 152 1.85 -13.69 14.47
CA GLN A 152 3.13 -13.54 15.17
C GLN A 152 4.24 -14.03 14.24
N PRO A 153 5.27 -13.22 13.96
CA PRO A 153 6.46 -13.72 13.29
C PRO A 153 7.00 -14.85 14.15
N THR A 154 7.00 -16.08 13.64
CA THR A 154 7.56 -17.24 14.35
C THR A 154 9.08 -17.14 14.31
N GLY A 155 9.62 -16.22 15.10
CA GLY A 155 11.04 -16.09 15.41
C GLY A 155 11.47 -17.25 16.30
N ASN A 156 11.64 -18.43 15.71
CA ASN A 156 12.33 -19.54 16.37
C ASN A 156 13.25 -20.26 15.40
N THR A 157 14.19 -19.51 14.82
CA THR A 157 15.38 -20.05 14.16
C THR A 157 16.58 -19.90 15.09
N ASN A 158 16.63 -20.73 16.15
CA ASN A 158 17.81 -20.94 16.98
C ASN A 158 18.91 -21.72 16.23
N ASN A 159 19.29 -21.28 15.03
CA ASN A 159 20.41 -21.85 14.28
C ASN A 159 21.57 -20.83 14.29
N ASN A 160 22.46 -21.03 15.25
CA ASN A 160 23.68 -20.25 15.52
C ASN A 160 24.82 -20.50 14.50
N ASP A 161 24.54 -20.67 13.20
CA ASP A 161 25.59 -20.79 12.19
C ASP A 161 25.70 -19.47 11.39
N ASP A 162 26.60 -18.63 11.90
CA ASP A 162 26.94 -17.27 11.52
C ASP A 162 27.51 -17.15 10.10
N ASP A 163 26.63 -16.98 9.12
CA ASP A 163 26.96 -16.17 7.95
C ASP A 163 25.76 -15.26 7.66
N PRO A 164 25.83 -13.95 7.95
CA PRO A 164 24.74 -13.02 7.69
C PRO A 164 24.60 -12.88 6.17
N LYS A 165 23.86 -13.81 5.57
CA LYS A 165 23.34 -13.61 4.23
C LYS A 165 22.40 -12.42 4.34
N GLU A 166 22.85 -11.31 3.80
CA GLU A 166 22.02 -10.20 3.38
C GLU A 166 21.00 -10.77 2.38
N ASP A 167 19.94 -11.40 2.88
CA ASP A 167 18.73 -11.60 2.13
C ASP A 167 18.16 -10.20 1.94
N GLY A 168 18.64 -9.52 0.89
CA GLY A 168 18.19 -8.23 0.41
C GLY A 168 16.73 -8.34 -0.01
N GLY A 169 15.86 -8.40 0.99
CA GLY A 169 14.43 -8.35 0.85
C GLY A 169 14.07 -7.02 0.21
N LEU A 170 13.06 -7.07 -0.66
CA LEU A 170 12.54 -5.88 -1.31
C LEU A 170 11.89 -5.03 -0.22
N LEU A 171 12.57 -3.96 0.20
CA LEU A 171 12.18 -3.10 1.30
C LEU A 171 10.82 -2.45 1.02
N LEU A 172 10.56 -2.10 -0.23
CA LEU A 172 9.27 -1.55 -0.64
C LEU A 172 8.12 -2.55 -0.38
N LEU A 173 8.33 -3.85 -0.53
CA LEU A 173 7.30 -4.86 -0.21
C LEU A 173 7.05 -5.02 1.29
N GLN A 174 8.06 -4.75 2.12
CA GLN A 174 7.97 -4.83 3.58
C GLN A 174 7.34 -3.57 4.19
N TYR A 175 7.38 -2.44 3.48
CA TYR A 175 6.94 -1.17 4.04
C TYR A 175 5.41 -1.05 4.18
N HIS A 176 4.96 -0.71 5.39
CA HIS A 176 3.57 -0.43 5.73
C HIS A 176 3.41 1.03 6.20
N GLY A 177 2.87 1.88 5.33
CA GLY A 177 2.56 3.28 5.63
C GLY A 177 2.42 4.12 4.37
N LEU A 178 2.51 5.44 4.53
CA LEU A 178 2.44 6.43 3.44
C LEU A 178 3.79 6.90 2.92
N ALA A 179 4.88 6.80 3.68
CA ALA A 179 6.13 7.49 3.38
C ALA A 179 7.15 6.64 2.62
N ALA A 180 6.73 5.61 1.87
CA ALA A 180 7.68 4.80 1.09
C ALA A 180 8.16 5.56 -0.16
N MET A 181 7.25 6.28 -0.80
CA MET A 181 7.57 7.07 -2.00
C MET A 181 8.29 8.35 -1.60
N ASP A 182 9.42 8.63 -2.25
CA ASP A 182 10.16 9.87 -2.07
C ASP A 182 9.44 11.02 -2.79
N THR A 183 8.73 11.87 -2.05
CA THR A 183 8.03 13.03 -2.59
C THR A 183 8.93 14.19 -3.00
N ILE A 184 10.20 14.18 -2.59
CA ILE A 184 11.17 15.16 -3.09
C ILE A 184 11.51 14.80 -4.54
N ARG A 185 11.71 13.50 -4.81
CA ARG A 185 11.97 13.01 -6.16
C ARG A 185 10.71 12.96 -7.01
N PHE A 186 9.60 12.48 -6.44
CA PHE A 186 8.32 12.35 -7.13
C PHE A 186 7.26 13.22 -6.44
N PRO A 187 7.22 14.54 -6.71
CA PRO A 187 6.28 15.44 -6.05
C PRO A 187 4.81 15.08 -6.28
N THR A 188 4.51 14.47 -7.43
CA THR A 188 3.16 14.01 -7.75
C THR A 188 3.19 12.57 -8.25
N TRP A 189 2.04 11.91 -8.20
CA TRP A 189 1.96 10.54 -8.68
C TRP A 189 2.19 10.45 -10.20
N GLU A 190 1.88 11.50 -10.97
CA GLU A 190 2.19 11.58 -12.41
C GLU A 190 3.69 11.61 -12.66
N SER A 191 4.44 12.38 -11.86
CA SER A 191 5.88 12.58 -12.11
C SER A 191 6.65 11.27 -12.01
N TYR A 192 6.22 10.34 -11.15
CA TYR A 192 6.75 8.97 -11.11
C TYR A 192 6.64 8.26 -12.46
N PHE A 193 5.47 8.32 -13.10
CA PHE A 193 5.24 7.65 -14.38
C PHE A 193 5.85 8.41 -15.56
N GLU A 194 5.91 9.74 -15.50
CA GLU A 194 6.59 10.57 -16.49
C GLU A 194 8.10 10.22 -16.49
N GLU A 195 8.76 10.21 -15.32
CA GLU A 195 10.16 9.78 -15.19
C GLU A 195 10.40 8.32 -15.59
N LEU A 196 9.43 7.43 -15.31
CA LEU A 196 9.51 6.02 -15.69
C LEU A 196 9.51 5.86 -17.22
N LEU A 197 8.68 6.64 -17.93
CA LEU A 197 8.61 6.62 -19.38
C LEU A 197 9.83 7.25 -20.07
N GLU A 198 10.56 8.10 -19.35
CA GLU A 198 11.83 8.68 -19.82
C GLU A 198 13.01 7.70 -19.70
N GLN A 199 12.89 6.65 -18.88
CA GLN A 199 13.96 5.65 -18.77
C GLN A 199 14.13 4.88 -20.08
N PRO A 200 15.37 4.71 -20.56
CA PRO A 200 15.63 3.86 -21.72
C PRO A 200 15.37 2.39 -21.38
N THR A 201 15.17 1.57 -22.40
CA THR A 201 15.18 0.11 -22.26
C THR A 201 16.54 -0.31 -21.68
N ASP A 202 16.51 -1.07 -20.59
CA ASP A 202 17.70 -1.57 -19.90
C ASP A 202 17.84 -3.07 -20.19
N SER A 203 19.08 -3.55 -20.30
CA SER A 203 19.36 -4.97 -20.57
C SER A 203 20.40 -5.47 -19.58
N TRP A 204 20.02 -6.45 -18.77
CA TRP A 204 20.86 -7.01 -17.72
C TRP A 204 21.38 -8.37 -18.16
N ILE A 205 22.63 -8.68 -17.83
CA ILE A 205 23.21 -10.02 -18.06
C ILE A 205 23.24 -10.73 -16.71
N ILE A 206 22.40 -11.75 -16.55
CA ILE A 206 22.31 -12.51 -15.31
C ILE A 206 23.30 -13.66 -15.40
N ALA A 207 24.39 -13.49 -14.65
CA ALA A 207 25.45 -14.47 -14.60
C ALA A 207 25.09 -15.63 -13.67
N SER A 208 25.15 -16.85 -14.17
CA SER A 208 25.02 -18.02 -13.30
C SER A 208 26.34 -18.28 -12.58
N LYS A 209 26.25 -18.59 -11.27
CA LYS A 209 27.38 -19.14 -10.52
C LYS A 209 27.73 -20.56 -10.94
N GLN A 210 26.77 -21.29 -11.51
CA GLN A 210 26.95 -22.66 -11.92
C GLN A 210 27.40 -22.67 -13.38
N LEU A 211 28.60 -23.22 -13.63
CA LEU A 211 29.25 -23.26 -14.95
C LEU A 211 28.40 -23.88 -16.07
N HIS A 212 27.41 -24.72 -15.73
CA HIS A 212 26.56 -25.42 -16.69
C HIS A 212 25.28 -24.65 -17.05
N ILE A 213 24.92 -23.61 -16.31
CA ILE A 213 23.77 -22.77 -16.63
C ILE A 213 24.31 -21.57 -17.43
N PRO A 214 23.89 -21.37 -18.69
CA PRO A 214 24.35 -20.24 -19.48
C PRO A 214 23.86 -18.93 -18.86
N ASN A 215 24.66 -17.88 -19.04
CA ASN A 215 24.21 -16.52 -18.74
C ASN A 215 23.04 -16.18 -19.67
N TYR A 216 22.02 -15.52 -19.15
CA TYR A 216 20.88 -15.07 -19.94
C TYR A 216 20.74 -13.55 -19.85
N THR A 217 20.21 -12.97 -20.91
CA THR A 217 19.93 -11.54 -21.01
C THR A 217 18.50 -11.27 -20.57
N TRP A 218 18.30 -10.27 -19.73
CA TRP A 218 17.00 -9.83 -19.25
C TRP A 218 16.75 -8.41 -19.71
N GLU A 219 15.75 -8.21 -20.55
CA GLU A 219 15.40 -6.90 -21.08
C GLU A 219 14.24 -6.30 -20.30
N ILE A 220 14.44 -5.08 -19.83
CA ILE A 220 13.45 -4.31 -19.08
C ILE A 220 13.01 -3.14 -19.95
N ASP A 221 11.74 -3.15 -20.35
CA ASP A 221 11.10 -2.05 -21.05
C ASP A 221 10.25 -1.21 -20.07
N PRO A 222 10.71 0.00 -19.68
CA PRO A 222 9.97 0.89 -18.77
C PRO A 222 8.58 1.28 -19.30
N SER A 223 8.39 1.36 -20.62
CA SER A 223 7.07 1.66 -21.21
C SER A 223 6.06 0.54 -20.97
N SER A 224 6.50 -0.72 -21.16
CA SER A 224 5.71 -1.90 -20.81
C SER A 224 5.45 -1.98 -19.30
N LEU A 225 6.43 -1.67 -18.45
CA LEU A 225 6.25 -1.62 -17.00
C LEU A 225 5.21 -0.56 -16.58
N CYS A 226 5.30 0.65 -17.11
CA CYS A 226 4.35 1.72 -16.86
C CYS A 226 2.91 1.27 -17.15
N SER A 227 2.67 0.62 -18.29
CA SER A 227 1.34 0.12 -18.66
C SER A 227 0.83 -0.94 -17.69
N ARG A 228 1.70 -1.85 -17.25
CA ARG A 228 1.34 -2.92 -16.31
C ARG A 228 1.03 -2.37 -14.92
N ILE A 229 1.85 -1.45 -14.41
CA ILE A 229 1.63 -0.81 -13.10
C ILE A 229 0.35 0.03 -13.12
N LEU A 230 0.06 0.78 -14.20
CA LEU A 230 -1.19 1.52 -14.33
C LEU A 230 -2.42 0.60 -14.32
N SER A 231 -2.34 -0.56 -14.98
CA SER A 231 -3.42 -1.55 -14.93
C SER A 231 -3.68 -2.06 -13.51
N VAL A 232 -2.61 -2.34 -12.74
CA VAL A 232 -2.74 -2.70 -11.32
C VAL A 232 -3.31 -1.54 -10.50
N ARG A 233 -2.89 -0.29 -10.76
CA ARG A 233 -3.40 0.91 -10.09
C ARG A 233 -4.89 1.11 -10.35
N GLU A 234 -5.36 0.87 -11.57
CA GLU A 234 -6.79 0.95 -11.93
C GLU A 234 -7.62 -0.11 -11.19
N GLN A 235 -7.11 -1.34 -11.12
CA GLN A 235 -7.76 -2.39 -10.34
C GLN A 235 -7.87 -2.00 -8.85
N ILE A 236 -6.75 -1.56 -8.25
CA ILE A 236 -6.71 -1.14 -6.84
C ILE A 236 -7.63 0.05 -6.59
N SER A 237 -7.70 1.03 -7.51
CA SER A 237 -8.58 2.19 -7.30
C SER A 237 -10.06 1.80 -7.29
N ARG A 238 -10.48 0.85 -8.12
CA ARG A 238 -11.85 0.30 -8.09
C ARG A 238 -12.14 -0.45 -6.80
N GLU A 239 -11.18 -1.22 -6.30
CA GLU A 239 -11.29 -1.90 -5.00
C GLU A 239 -11.38 -0.88 -3.86
N PHE A 240 -10.50 0.13 -3.86
CA PHE A 240 -10.45 1.18 -2.85
C PHE A 240 -11.74 2.00 -2.81
N ALA A 241 -12.36 2.29 -3.95
CA ALA A 241 -13.63 2.99 -3.97
C ALA A 241 -14.74 2.24 -3.21
N LYS A 242 -14.77 0.90 -3.29
CA LYS A 242 -15.72 0.06 -2.55
C LYS A 242 -15.33 -0.06 -1.08
N ASP A 243 -14.05 -0.29 -0.85
CA ASP A 243 -13.48 -0.48 0.48
C ASP A 243 -13.62 0.80 1.32
N LEU A 244 -13.38 1.98 0.76
CA LEU A 244 -13.58 3.28 1.40
C LEU A 244 -15.05 3.57 1.71
N GLN A 245 -15.98 3.11 0.88
CA GLN A 245 -17.40 3.17 1.24
C GLN A 245 -17.69 2.34 2.50
N ALA A 246 -17.06 1.17 2.64
CA ALA A 246 -17.16 0.39 3.86
C ALA A 246 -16.53 1.13 5.05
N VAL A 247 -15.33 1.73 4.89
CA VAL A 247 -14.68 2.54 5.94
C VAL A 247 -15.57 3.70 6.40
N ALA A 248 -16.23 4.39 5.47
CA ALA A 248 -17.18 5.46 5.78
C ALA A 248 -18.34 4.92 6.64
N ASN A 249 -18.95 3.81 6.23
CA ASN A 249 -20.07 3.20 6.95
C ASN A 249 -19.67 2.62 8.32
N MET A 250 -18.40 2.25 8.51
CA MET A 250 -17.90 1.70 9.77
C MET A 250 -17.89 2.73 10.90
N GLY A 251 -17.77 4.04 10.62
CA GLY A 251 -17.68 5.09 11.65
C GLY A 251 -18.78 5.01 12.71
N GLY A 252 -20.04 5.05 12.28
CA GLY A 252 -21.20 4.93 13.19
C GLY A 252 -21.29 3.55 13.84
N GLN A 253 -21.05 2.48 13.07
CA GLN A 253 -21.15 1.10 13.57
C GLN A 253 -20.13 0.79 14.67
N THR A 254 -18.89 1.28 14.55
CA THR A 254 -17.85 1.11 15.57
C THR A 254 -18.28 1.73 16.90
N PHE A 255 -18.90 2.92 16.84
CA PHE A 255 -19.34 3.63 18.04
C PHE A 255 -20.59 2.98 18.67
N ASP A 256 -21.57 2.60 17.85
CA ASP A 256 -22.77 1.89 18.32
C ASP A 256 -22.41 0.56 18.97
N TRP A 257 -21.50 -0.20 18.34
CA TRP A 257 -20.98 -1.46 18.86
C TRP A 257 -20.31 -1.26 20.23
N TYR A 258 -19.47 -0.23 20.39
CA TYR A 258 -18.83 0.08 21.67
C TYR A 258 -19.86 0.31 22.79
N TRP A 259 -20.92 1.09 22.52
CA TRP A 259 -21.95 1.35 23.52
C TRP A 259 -22.83 0.13 23.82
N ASP A 260 -23.18 -0.65 22.80
CA ASP A 260 -23.89 -1.92 23.00
C ASP A 260 -23.10 -2.87 23.88
N GLN A 261 -21.80 -2.95 23.64
CA GLN A 261 -20.92 -3.85 24.31
C GLN A 261 -20.60 -3.38 25.75
N LEU A 262 -20.53 -2.07 25.98
CA LEU A 262 -20.50 -1.48 27.33
C LEU A 262 -21.81 -1.75 28.11
N ARG A 263 -22.97 -1.70 27.44
CA ARG A 263 -24.27 -2.07 28.05
C ARG A 263 -24.29 -3.54 28.43
N GLN A 264 -23.91 -4.43 27.51
CA GLN A 264 -23.82 -5.87 27.75
C GLN A 264 -22.86 -6.20 28.89
N SER A 265 -21.70 -5.53 28.97
CA SER A 265 -20.75 -5.73 30.07
C SER A 265 -21.35 -5.37 31.43
N ARG A 266 -22.18 -4.32 31.51
CA ARG A 266 -22.85 -3.93 32.76
C ARG A 266 -23.93 -4.91 33.16
N ASP A 267 -24.71 -5.38 32.19
CA ASP A 267 -25.75 -6.39 32.42
C ASP A 267 -25.11 -7.72 32.86
N GLN A 268 -24.00 -8.12 32.24
CA GLN A 268 -23.25 -9.31 32.63
C GLN A 268 -22.66 -9.17 34.04
N GLU A 269 -22.04 -8.04 34.39
CA GLU A 269 -21.55 -7.79 35.75
C GLU A 269 -22.67 -7.87 36.80
N GLN A 270 -23.88 -7.42 36.45
CA GLN A 270 -25.03 -7.54 37.33
C GLN A 270 -25.46 -9.00 37.50
N LEU A 271 -25.56 -9.76 36.41
CA LEU A 271 -25.87 -11.19 36.44
C LEU A 271 -24.82 -11.98 37.23
N ASP A 272 -23.54 -11.64 37.08
CA ASP A 272 -22.45 -12.26 37.82
C ASP A 272 -22.55 -11.94 39.32
N ARG A 273 -22.94 -10.72 39.71
CA ARG A 273 -23.20 -10.36 41.12
C ARG A 273 -24.39 -11.13 41.69
N GLU A 274 -25.45 -11.30 40.92
CA GLU A 274 -26.63 -12.08 41.31
C GLU A 274 -26.28 -13.58 41.44
N ALA A 275 -25.48 -14.12 40.52
CA ALA A 275 -24.99 -15.49 40.56
C ALA A 275 -24.04 -15.75 41.74
N GLN A 276 -23.15 -14.80 42.04
CA GLN A 276 -22.26 -14.85 43.21
C GLN A 276 -23.06 -14.86 44.52
N GLN A 277 -24.16 -14.09 44.60
CA GLN A 277 -25.05 -14.12 45.77
C GLN A 277 -25.76 -15.47 45.95
N LEU A 278 -26.01 -16.20 44.85
CA LEU A 278 -26.62 -17.52 44.87
C LEU A 278 -25.64 -18.67 45.16
N GLY A 279 -24.35 -18.36 45.42
CA GLY A 279 -23.39 -19.29 46.02
C GLY A 279 -22.93 -20.45 45.13
N ASN A 280 -23.05 -20.36 43.80
CA ASN A 280 -22.79 -21.48 42.90
C ASN A 280 -21.60 -21.24 41.94
N ILE A 281 -20.46 -21.86 42.32
CA ILE A 281 -19.36 -22.39 41.50
C ILE A 281 -18.31 -21.43 40.88
N ASN A 282 -17.07 -21.86 41.14
CA ASN A 282 -15.81 -21.54 40.47
C ASN A 282 -15.89 -21.64 38.93
N SER A 283 -15.94 -20.51 38.24
CA SER A 283 -15.69 -20.42 36.80
C SER A 283 -14.19 -20.52 36.54
N GLY A 284 -13.75 -21.71 36.16
CA GLY A 284 -12.42 -21.93 35.58
C GLY A 284 -12.32 -21.14 34.28
N GLY A 285 -11.39 -20.18 34.26
CA GLY A 285 -11.12 -19.31 33.13
C GLY A 285 -10.72 -20.11 31.90
N ASP A 286 -11.55 -20.00 30.87
CA ASP A 286 -11.14 -20.29 29.51
C ASP A 286 -10.90 -18.93 28.84
N ASP A 287 -9.84 -18.82 28.04
CA ASP A 287 -9.32 -17.62 27.38
C ASP A 287 -10.33 -17.04 26.35
N LEU A 288 -11.47 -16.58 26.86
CA LEU A 288 -12.49 -15.90 26.09
C LEU A 288 -11.90 -14.54 25.70
N ILE A 289 -11.65 -14.39 24.40
CA ILE A 289 -11.40 -13.13 23.69
C ILE A 289 -12.07 -11.99 24.46
N ASP A 290 -11.27 -11.00 24.89
CA ASP A 290 -11.79 -9.88 25.67
C ASP A 290 -13.00 -9.32 24.91
N PRO A 291 -14.22 -9.46 25.46
CA PRO A 291 -15.42 -9.03 24.76
C PRO A 291 -15.34 -7.54 24.40
N LYS A 292 -14.47 -6.77 25.08
CA LYS A 292 -14.18 -5.34 24.91
C LYS A 292 -13.33 -4.98 23.69
N SER A 293 -12.71 -5.95 23.04
CA SER A 293 -11.83 -5.62 21.92
C SER A 293 -12.62 -5.23 20.65
N LEU A 294 -12.35 -4.02 20.14
CA LEU A 294 -12.92 -3.53 18.87
C LEU A 294 -12.56 -4.42 17.68
N ARG A 295 -11.52 -5.25 17.81
CA ARG A 295 -11.11 -6.24 16.81
C ARG A 295 -12.23 -7.22 16.46
N GLY A 296 -13.14 -7.51 17.40
CA GLY A 296 -14.32 -8.35 17.16
C GLY A 296 -15.25 -7.79 16.09
N SER A 297 -15.36 -6.45 15.98
CA SER A 297 -16.19 -5.78 14.99
C SER A 297 -15.77 -6.11 13.54
N ARG A 298 -14.47 -6.39 13.33
CA ARG A 298 -13.91 -6.73 12.00
C ARG A 298 -14.02 -8.21 11.64
N GLN A 299 -14.60 -9.07 12.47
CA GLN A 299 -14.65 -10.50 12.12
C GLN A 299 -15.50 -10.79 10.88
N ASN A 300 -16.36 -9.85 10.47
CA ASN A 300 -17.17 -9.92 9.25
C ASN A 300 -16.55 -9.14 8.07
N LEU A 301 -15.25 -9.28 7.82
CA LEU A 301 -14.61 -8.83 6.57
C LEU A 301 -14.96 -9.72 5.35
N LEU A 302 -16.07 -10.48 5.41
CA LEU A 302 -16.56 -11.31 4.31
C LEU A 302 -16.80 -10.52 3.02
N PHE A 303 -17.01 -9.20 3.09
CA PHE A 303 -17.13 -8.34 1.90
C PHE A 303 -15.79 -8.11 1.17
N LEU A 304 -14.64 -8.35 1.83
CA LEU A 304 -13.33 -8.35 1.20
C LEU A 304 -13.07 -9.67 0.47
N GLU A 305 -13.72 -10.74 0.91
CA GLU A 305 -13.67 -12.03 0.24
C GLU A 305 -14.50 -11.99 -1.04
N ILE A 306 -14.06 -12.76 -2.02
CA ILE A 306 -14.56 -12.72 -3.39
C ILE A 306 -16.03 -13.11 -3.40
N ASN A 307 -16.92 -12.20 -3.80
CA ASN A 307 -18.24 -12.59 -4.27
C ASN A 307 -18.06 -13.18 -5.67
N VAL A 308 -17.65 -14.46 -5.74
CA VAL A 308 -17.40 -15.21 -6.99
C VAL A 308 -18.64 -15.20 -7.88
N ASP A 309 -19.80 -14.99 -7.28
CA ASP A 309 -21.10 -15.05 -7.92
C ASP A 309 -21.64 -13.68 -8.36
N ASP A 310 -20.90 -12.58 -8.20
CA ASP A 310 -21.31 -11.28 -8.76
C ASP A 310 -20.75 -11.11 -10.19
N PRO A 311 -21.55 -11.36 -11.24
CA PRO A 311 -21.10 -11.25 -12.62
C PRO A 311 -20.80 -9.80 -13.04
N THR A 312 -21.09 -8.81 -12.19
CA THR A 312 -20.73 -7.41 -12.44
C THR A 312 -19.30 -7.08 -12.00
N LEU A 313 -18.68 -7.97 -11.22
CA LEU A 313 -17.29 -7.89 -10.79
C LEU A 313 -16.41 -8.70 -11.75
N ASP A 314 -16.04 -8.11 -12.88
CA ASP A 314 -15.19 -8.73 -13.91
C ASP A 314 -13.76 -9.10 -13.43
N HIS A 315 -13.39 -8.81 -12.18
CA HIS A 315 -12.02 -8.91 -11.69
C HIS A 315 -11.91 -9.64 -10.35
N LYS A 316 -10.96 -10.57 -10.27
CA LYS A 316 -10.49 -11.14 -9.00
C LYS A 316 -9.85 -10.03 -8.15
N PRO A 317 -9.98 -10.05 -6.81
CA PRO A 317 -9.37 -9.04 -5.95
C PRO A 317 -7.85 -9.05 -6.07
N SER A 318 -7.24 -7.90 -5.78
CA SER A 318 -5.79 -7.77 -5.70
C SER A 318 -5.22 -8.68 -4.59
N PRO A 319 -4.01 -9.22 -4.77
CA PRO A 319 -3.43 -10.18 -3.83
C PRO A 319 -3.20 -9.61 -2.43
N LEU A 320 -3.12 -8.29 -2.31
CA LEU A 320 -2.88 -7.57 -1.05
C LEU A 320 -4.14 -6.86 -0.52
N ARG A 321 -5.34 -7.18 -1.04
CA ARG A 321 -6.58 -6.44 -0.72
C ARG A 321 -6.84 -6.31 0.78
N ARG A 322 -6.67 -7.38 1.58
CA ARG A 322 -6.88 -7.33 3.03
C ARG A 322 -5.88 -6.39 3.74
N GLY A 323 -4.61 -6.47 3.35
CA GLY A 323 -3.55 -5.57 3.85
C GLY A 323 -3.80 -4.12 3.46
N ASN A 324 -4.25 -3.90 2.23
CA ASN A 324 -4.61 -2.59 1.74
C ASN A 324 -5.83 -2.01 2.46
N PHE A 325 -6.87 -2.82 2.71
CA PHE A 325 -8.05 -2.40 3.44
C PHE A 325 -7.70 -1.96 4.87
N ASP A 326 -6.94 -2.78 5.59
CA ASP A 326 -6.52 -2.46 6.95
C ASP A 326 -5.72 -1.15 7.00
N LEU A 327 -4.80 -0.98 6.05
CA LEU A 327 -4.05 0.26 5.90
C LEU A 327 -4.97 1.45 5.60
N LEU A 328 -5.98 1.30 4.73
CA LEU A 328 -6.91 2.39 4.43
C LEU A 328 -7.63 2.84 5.71
N VAL A 329 -8.06 1.91 6.56
CA VAL A 329 -8.67 2.28 7.85
C VAL A 329 -7.68 3.01 8.74
N LEU A 330 -6.43 2.53 8.81
CA LEU A 330 -5.36 3.14 9.61
C LEU A 330 -5.06 4.57 9.15
N LEU A 331 -4.83 4.77 7.87
CA LEU A 331 -4.47 6.08 7.30
C LEU A 331 -5.65 7.05 7.29
N ALA A 332 -6.88 6.58 7.05
CA ALA A 332 -8.06 7.43 7.17
C ALA A 332 -8.27 7.89 8.62
N THR A 333 -7.94 7.02 9.60
CA THR A 333 -7.96 7.38 11.03
C THR A 333 -6.85 8.39 11.35
N GLU A 334 -5.65 8.24 10.78
CA GLU A 334 -4.55 9.21 10.93
C GLU A 334 -4.96 10.59 10.43
N GLU A 335 -5.41 10.68 9.16
CA GLU A 335 -5.85 11.92 8.54
C GLU A 335 -7.00 12.56 9.32
N ALA A 336 -7.95 11.77 9.80
CA ALA A 336 -9.05 12.26 10.62
C ALA A 336 -8.56 12.92 11.92
N ILE A 337 -7.61 12.30 12.63
CA ILE A 337 -7.00 12.90 13.82
C ILE A 337 -6.31 14.22 13.46
N GLN A 338 -5.56 14.25 12.36
CA GLN A 338 -4.88 15.46 11.90
C GLN A 338 -5.88 16.58 11.54
N ARG A 339 -7.01 16.27 10.89
CA ARG A 339 -8.07 17.25 10.61
C ARG A 339 -8.72 17.82 11.87
N VAL A 340 -9.00 16.98 12.87
CA VAL A 340 -9.50 17.44 14.17
C VAL A 340 -8.50 18.39 14.84
N LEU A 341 -7.22 18.01 14.87
CA LEU A 341 -6.15 18.84 15.43
C LEU A 341 -6.01 20.18 14.69
N ASN A 342 -6.00 20.16 13.35
CA ASN A 342 -5.92 21.36 12.53
C ASN A 342 -7.15 22.25 12.70
N GLY A 343 -8.36 21.69 12.79
CA GLY A 343 -9.58 22.44 13.05
C GLY A 343 -9.54 23.19 14.39
N TRP A 344 -9.06 22.54 15.44
CA TRP A 344 -8.84 23.19 16.74
C TRP A 344 -7.69 24.20 16.72
N LYS A 345 -6.62 23.92 15.99
CA LYS A 345 -5.49 24.85 15.81
C LYS A 345 -5.93 26.14 15.11
N SER A 346 -6.76 26.03 14.07
CA SER A 346 -7.34 27.18 13.37
C SER A 346 -8.23 28.01 14.30
N LYS A 347 -9.11 27.37 15.07
CA LYS A 347 -9.92 28.06 16.10
C LYS A 347 -9.08 28.72 17.20
N LYS A 348 -7.94 28.12 17.57
CA LYS A 348 -6.98 28.69 18.53
C LYS A 348 -6.38 29.97 17.97
N ALA A 349 -6.00 29.97 16.69
CA ALA A 349 -5.44 31.14 16.01
C ALA A 349 -6.45 32.29 15.87
N THR A 350 -7.75 31.99 15.70
CA THR A 350 -8.81 33.02 15.65
C THR A 350 -9.25 33.51 17.03
N GLY A 351 -8.87 32.84 18.12
CA GLY A 351 -9.35 33.13 19.47
C GLY A 351 -10.75 32.60 19.77
N ASP A 352 -11.33 31.77 18.89
CA ASP A 352 -12.68 31.20 19.04
C ASP A 352 -12.68 29.90 19.85
N LEU A 353 -11.51 29.32 20.12
CA LEU A 353 -11.40 28.05 20.82
C LEU A 353 -11.82 28.20 22.30
N ARG A 354 -12.88 27.48 22.69
CA ARG A 354 -13.39 27.53 24.07
C ARG A 354 -12.54 26.66 25.00
N GLY A 355 -12.52 26.98 26.30
CA GLY A 355 -11.65 26.33 27.30
C GLY A 355 -11.67 24.79 27.27
N SER A 356 -12.84 24.15 27.18
CA SER A 356 -12.92 22.68 27.10
C SER A 356 -12.34 22.09 25.81
N GLU A 357 -12.42 22.81 24.68
CA GLU A 357 -11.82 22.39 23.41
C GLU A 357 -10.28 22.54 23.47
N PHE A 358 -9.77 23.57 24.16
CA PHE A 358 -8.33 23.77 24.34
C PHE A 358 -7.68 22.59 25.07
N VAL A 359 -8.26 22.17 26.19
CA VAL A 359 -7.73 21.02 26.95
C VAL A 359 -7.87 19.71 26.17
N SER A 360 -8.96 19.55 25.40
CA SER A 360 -9.15 18.39 24.53
C SER A 360 -8.14 18.35 23.37
N TYR A 361 -7.78 19.50 22.82
CA TYR A 361 -6.74 19.65 21.80
C TYR A 361 -5.37 19.21 22.34
N GLU A 362 -4.95 19.71 23.50
CA GLU A 362 -3.66 19.33 24.10
C GLU A 362 -3.61 17.82 24.41
N PHE A 363 -4.71 17.25 24.89
CA PHE A 363 -4.81 15.81 25.13
C PHE A 363 -4.64 15.01 23.83
N LEU A 364 -5.41 15.34 22.79
CA LEU A 364 -5.33 14.61 21.51
C LEU A 364 -3.96 14.78 20.84
N GLU A 365 -3.36 15.97 20.92
CA GLU A 365 -2.03 16.24 20.37
C GLU A 365 -0.97 15.36 21.03
N ASN A 366 -0.97 15.29 22.36
CA ASN A 366 -0.03 14.43 23.10
C ASN A 366 -0.30 12.95 22.81
N PHE A 367 -1.57 12.54 22.85
CA PHE A 367 -1.99 11.17 22.54
C PHE A 367 -1.53 10.73 21.15
N TYR A 368 -1.67 11.60 20.14
CA TYR A 368 -1.24 11.33 18.77
C TYR A 368 0.29 11.27 18.64
N ARG A 369 1.02 12.23 19.24
CA ARG A 369 2.50 12.26 19.20
C ARG A 369 3.13 10.99 19.76
N GLU A 370 2.60 10.47 20.87
CA GLU A 370 3.07 9.22 21.48
C GLU A 370 2.86 8.01 20.56
N ARG A 371 1.83 8.02 19.72
CA ARG A 371 1.38 6.89 18.90
C ARG A 371 1.70 7.04 17.42
N GLN A 372 2.49 8.04 17.03
CA GLN A 372 2.85 8.27 15.63
C GLN A 372 3.53 7.06 14.97
N HIS A 373 4.25 6.27 15.77
CA HIS A 373 4.92 5.04 15.34
C HIS A 373 3.95 3.90 14.94
N PHE A 374 2.66 3.97 15.31
CA PHE A 374 1.66 2.99 14.85
C PHE A 374 1.23 3.20 13.40
N PHE A 375 1.38 4.40 12.86
CA PHE A 375 0.94 4.74 11.50
C PHE A 375 2.04 4.51 10.44
N GLN A 376 3.30 4.39 10.86
CA GLN A 376 4.45 4.32 9.96
C GLN A 376 5.42 3.24 10.43
N GLY A 377 5.71 2.24 9.59
CA GLY A 377 6.76 1.28 9.92
C GLY A 377 6.90 0.08 8.98
N PRO A 378 7.90 -0.78 9.24
CA PRO A 378 8.13 -2.01 8.48
C PRO A 378 7.21 -3.16 8.90
N LEU A 379 6.49 -3.01 10.02
CA LEU A 379 5.69 -4.08 10.60
C LEU A 379 4.21 -3.85 10.28
N PRO A 380 3.58 -4.71 9.46
CA PRO A 380 2.14 -4.71 9.29
C PRO A 380 1.50 -5.27 10.56
N SER A 381 1.19 -4.39 11.51
CA SER A 381 0.31 -4.77 12.60
C SER A 381 -1.11 -4.42 12.19
N TYR A 382 -1.84 -5.47 11.81
CA TYR A 382 -3.25 -5.35 11.47
C TYR A 382 -4.06 -4.83 12.65
N GLY A 383 -5.07 -4.01 12.38
CA GLY A 383 -6.01 -3.53 13.40
C GLY A 383 -5.47 -2.41 14.29
N LYS A 384 -4.34 -1.77 13.96
CA LYS A 384 -3.81 -0.65 14.76
C LYS A 384 -4.75 0.54 14.88
N ALA A 385 -5.54 0.80 13.85
CA ALA A 385 -6.56 1.84 13.89
C ALA A 385 -7.56 1.59 15.02
N ASP A 386 -7.95 0.32 15.20
CA ASP A 386 -8.91 -0.08 16.23
C ASP A 386 -8.25 -0.05 17.60
N ASP A 387 -7.00 -0.52 17.73
CA ASP A 387 -6.22 -0.43 18.98
C ASP A 387 -6.14 1.04 19.47
N ILE A 388 -5.88 1.99 18.56
CA ILE A 388 -5.80 3.43 18.88
C ILE A 388 -7.16 3.97 19.33
N LEU A 389 -8.24 3.58 18.64
CA LEU A 389 -9.60 4.02 19.00
C LEU A 389 -10.06 3.40 20.32
N GLU A 390 -9.73 2.13 20.58
CA GLU A 390 -10.05 1.42 21.81
C GLU A 390 -9.34 2.07 23.01
N GLU A 391 -8.07 2.41 22.85
CA GLU A 391 -7.30 3.13 23.86
C GLU A 391 -7.85 4.54 24.12
N LEU A 392 -8.25 5.24 23.06
CA LEU A 392 -8.89 6.55 23.18
C LEU A 392 -10.26 6.46 23.89
N LEU A 393 -11.07 5.44 23.59
CA LEU A 393 -12.36 5.21 24.22
C LEU A 393 -12.24 4.74 25.68
N SER A 394 -11.18 3.98 25.98
CA SER A 394 -10.87 3.48 27.33
C SER A 394 -10.19 4.51 28.23
N SER A 395 -9.73 5.62 27.65
CA SER A 395 -9.10 6.72 28.40
C SER A 395 -10.11 7.35 29.37
N ALA A 396 -9.71 7.47 30.64
CA ALA A 396 -10.56 8.00 31.69
C ALA A 396 -10.88 9.50 31.48
N LEU A 397 -12.05 9.92 31.94
CA LEU A 397 -12.40 11.34 32.05
C LEU A 397 -11.39 12.03 32.98
N SER A 398 -10.71 13.06 32.49
CA SER A 398 -9.74 13.83 33.26
C SER A 398 -10.17 15.28 33.40
N PHE A 399 -9.87 15.88 34.55
CA PHE A 399 -10.15 17.27 34.86
C PHE A 399 -8.84 18.05 34.88
N LYS A 400 -8.77 19.13 34.11
CA LYS A 400 -7.65 20.08 34.17
C LYS A 400 -8.18 21.36 34.82
N ALA A 401 -7.58 21.74 35.95
CA ALA A 401 -7.86 23.03 36.56
C ALA A 401 -7.18 24.10 35.71
N ASP A 402 -7.93 25.07 35.20
CA ASP A 402 -7.34 26.23 34.55
C ASP A 402 -6.66 27.07 35.64
N SER A 403 -5.34 26.99 35.70
CA SER A 403 -4.51 27.79 36.60
C SER A 403 -4.35 29.20 36.04
N ASP A 404 -5.46 29.89 35.80
CA ASP A 404 -5.44 31.27 35.34
C ASP A 404 -5.18 32.16 36.56
N GLU A 405 -3.90 32.47 36.82
CA GLU A 405 -3.38 33.09 38.05
C GLU A 405 -3.94 34.48 38.40
N GLY A 406 -4.88 35.03 37.60
CA GLY A 406 -5.40 36.39 37.76
C GLY A 406 -6.90 36.52 38.04
N SER A 407 -7.70 35.47 37.83
CA SER A 407 -9.17 35.54 37.95
C SER A 407 -9.64 34.56 39.02
N GLY A 408 -10.21 35.04 40.12
CA GLY A 408 -10.65 34.23 41.27
C GLY A 408 -11.77 33.20 41.00
N SER A 409 -12.01 32.84 39.74
CA SER A 409 -12.94 31.81 39.30
C SER A 409 -12.15 30.68 38.63
N SER A 410 -11.81 29.64 39.38
CA SER A 410 -11.20 28.41 38.87
C SER A 410 -12.24 27.61 38.05
N SER A 411 -12.26 27.81 36.73
CA SER A 411 -12.99 26.92 35.85
C SER A 411 -12.22 25.61 35.71
N ALA A 412 -12.85 24.50 36.13
CA ALA A 412 -12.34 23.18 35.82
C ALA A 412 -12.84 22.78 34.43
N SER A 413 -11.91 22.50 33.52
CA SER A 413 -12.21 22.01 32.18
C SER A 413 -12.17 20.48 32.17
N VAL A 414 -13.20 19.84 31.59
CA VAL A 414 -13.33 18.38 31.51
C VAL A 414 -12.88 17.89 30.15
N ILE A 415 -11.96 16.92 30.13
CA ILE A 415 -11.58 16.19 28.92
C ILE A 415 -12.51 14.99 28.78
N ASN A 416 -13.15 14.86 27.63
CA ASN A 416 -14.01 13.72 27.32
C ASN A 416 -13.46 12.94 26.11
N PRO A 417 -12.59 11.93 26.34
CA PRO A 417 -11.98 11.14 25.27
C PRO A 417 -12.99 10.47 24.35
N THR A 418 -14.14 10.03 24.88
CA THR A 418 -15.23 9.44 24.08
C THR A 418 -15.78 10.42 23.05
N LYS A 419 -15.92 11.70 23.42
CA LYS A 419 -16.37 12.75 22.51
C LYS A 419 -15.31 13.08 21.45
N ILE A 420 -14.04 12.96 21.80
CA ILE A 420 -12.91 13.10 20.85
C ILE A 420 -12.93 11.93 19.86
N ALA A 421 -13.11 10.69 20.33
CA ALA A 421 -13.24 9.52 19.47
C ALA A 421 -14.42 9.64 18.50
N GLU A 422 -15.57 10.12 18.96
CA GLU A 422 -16.74 10.40 18.11
C GLU A 422 -16.41 11.43 17.01
N LEU A 423 -15.69 12.51 17.35
CA LEU A 423 -15.25 13.51 16.37
C LEU A 423 -14.28 12.91 15.35
N VAL A 424 -13.31 12.10 15.79
CA VAL A 424 -12.36 11.42 14.91
C VAL A 424 -13.07 10.44 13.98
N LEU A 425 -14.04 9.66 14.47
CA LEU A 425 -14.82 8.73 13.64
C LEU A 425 -15.65 9.46 12.57
N ARG A 426 -16.23 10.62 12.92
CA ARG A 426 -16.96 11.47 11.96
C ARG A 426 -16.04 12.06 10.89
N GLU A 427 -14.87 12.57 11.28
CA GLU A 427 -13.88 13.04 10.31
C GLU A 427 -13.33 11.90 9.44
N ARG A 428 -13.16 10.70 10.00
CA ARG A 428 -12.74 9.50 9.25
C ARG A 428 -13.75 9.13 8.16
N GLU A 429 -15.04 9.22 8.46
CA GLU A 429 -16.10 9.03 7.46
C GLU A 429 -15.95 10.02 6.31
N GLN A 430 -15.77 11.30 6.62
CA GLN A 430 -15.59 12.36 5.63
C GLN A 430 -14.33 12.14 4.77
N VAL A 431 -13.19 11.81 5.41
CA VAL A 431 -11.94 11.48 4.71
C VAL A 431 -12.15 10.30 3.75
N ALA A 432 -12.83 9.25 4.20
CA ALA A 432 -13.07 8.07 3.38
C ALA A 432 -13.93 8.39 2.15
N LEU A 433 -14.94 9.26 2.28
CA LEU A 433 -15.76 9.73 1.15
C LEU A 433 -14.94 10.54 0.14
N GLU A 434 -14.08 11.45 0.60
CA GLU A 434 -13.22 12.24 -0.28
C GLU A 434 -12.21 11.36 -1.03
N TRP A 435 -11.57 10.42 -0.33
CA TRP A 435 -10.64 9.48 -0.95
C TRP A 435 -11.34 8.54 -1.93
N LYS A 436 -12.60 8.19 -1.66
CA LYS A 436 -13.41 7.38 -2.57
C LYS A 436 -13.63 8.11 -3.88
N ASP A 437 -13.94 9.40 -3.85
CA ASP A 437 -14.11 10.21 -5.06
C ASP A 437 -12.81 10.26 -5.89
N ILE A 438 -11.66 10.46 -5.22
CA ILE A 438 -10.34 10.40 -5.89
C ILE A 438 -10.09 9.00 -6.51
N ALA A 439 -10.46 7.92 -5.81
CA ALA A 439 -10.30 6.55 -6.30
C ALA A 439 -11.18 6.26 -7.53
N ILE A 440 -12.38 6.84 -7.59
CA ILE A 440 -13.30 6.74 -8.73
C ILE A 440 -12.74 7.49 -9.95
N GLU A 441 -12.10 8.65 -9.73
CA GLU A 441 -11.54 9.49 -10.80
C GLU A 441 -10.19 8.99 -11.33
N ALA A 442 -9.47 8.16 -10.56
CA ALA A 442 -8.15 7.63 -10.91
C ALA A 442 -7.98 7.12 -12.36
N PRO A 443 -8.92 6.35 -12.96
CA PRO A 443 -8.79 5.88 -14.34
C PRO A 443 -8.77 7.01 -15.38
N GLN A 444 -9.47 8.12 -15.11
CA GLN A 444 -9.46 9.29 -16.00
C GLN A 444 -8.09 9.95 -16.03
N HIS A 445 -7.44 10.03 -14.86
CA HIS A 445 -6.09 10.56 -14.73
C HIS A 445 -5.04 9.68 -15.46
N HIS A 446 -5.25 8.36 -15.51
CA HIS A 446 -4.37 7.46 -16.27
C HIS A 446 -4.34 7.76 -17.77
N MET A 447 -5.42 8.29 -18.34
CA MET A 447 -5.47 8.64 -19.77
C MET A 447 -4.39 9.65 -20.16
N LYS A 448 -4.00 10.55 -19.25
CA LYS A 448 -2.91 11.50 -19.49
C LYS A 448 -1.59 10.76 -19.73
N ILE A 449 -1.24 9.84 -18.82
CA ILE A 449 0.00 9.05 -18.91
C ILE A 449 -0.04 8.09 -20.09
N GLN A 450 -1.19 7.46 -20.37
CA GLN A 450 -1.33 6.58 -21.53
C GLN A 450 -1.16 7.33 -22.86
N LYS A 451 -1.69 8.55 -22.98
CA LYS A 451 -1.46 9.42 -24.15
C LYS A 451 0.01 9.79 -24.30
N LEU A 452 0.68 10.14 -23.20
CA LEU A 452 2.11 10.43 -23.20
C LEU A 452 2.93 9.22 -23.68
N ARG A 453 2.67 8.04 -23.12
CA ARG A 453 3.28 6.78 -23.54
C ARG A 453 3.09 6.52 -25.04
N LEU A 454 1.86 6.64 -25.54
CA LEU A 454 1.55 6.44 -26.95
C LEU A 454 2.30 7.44 -27.85
N SER A 455 2.37 8.71 -27.43
CA SER A 455 3.12 9.75 -28.15
C SER A 455 4.61 9.41 -28.27
N LEU A 456 5.23 8.92 -27.19
CA LEU A 456 6.63 8.49 -27.19
C LEU A 456 6.88 7.31 -28.13
N MET A 457 5.97 6.32 -28.15
CA MET A 457 6.04 5.18 -29.07
C MET A 457 5.95 5.60 -30.54
N MET A 458 5.13 6.60 -30.87
CA MET A 458 5.04 7.12 -32.24
C MET A 458 6.27 7.93 -32.65
N LYS A 459 6.89 8.67 -31.72
CA LYS A 459 8.07 9.52 -32.00
C LYS A 459 9.31 8.68 -32.34
N GLY A 460 9.53 7.56 -31.65
CA GLY A 460 10.70 6.71 -31.85
C GLY A 460 10.82 6.10 -33.24
N LYS A 461 9.70 5.93 -33.96
CA LYS A 461 9.66 5.27 -35.27
C LYS A 461 10.10 6.18 -36.44
N ASN A 462 10.09 7.49 -36.25
CA ASN A 462 10.40 8.46 -37.33
C ASN A 462 11.85 8.96 -37.31
N SER A 463 12.63 8.65 -36.28
CA SER A 463 14.00 9.15 -36.13
C SER A 463 15.09 8.18 -36.61
N SER A 464 14.76 6.90 -36.90
CA SER A 464 15.74 5.91 -37.37
C SER A 464 16.01 5.92 -38.87
N ASP A 465 15.14 6.54 -39.69
CA ASP A 465 15.22 6.43 -41.16
C ASP A 465 15.92 7.61 -41.85
N ASN A 466 16.21 8.71 -41.15
CA ASN A 466 16.78 9.93 -41.77
C ASN A 466 18.30 10.11 -41.62
N SER A 467 19.04 9.14 -41.06
CA SER A 467 20.49 9.25 -40.87
C SER A 467 21.34 8.50 -41.90
N ASN A 468 20.75 7.92 -42.96
CA ASN A 468 21.50 7.14 -43.96
C ASN A 468 21.36 7.59 -45.43
N GLN A 469 20.84 8.79 -45.71
CA GLN A 469 20.86 9.37 -47.06
C GLN A 469 21.71 10.63 -47.11
N GLY A 470 23.03 10.46 -47.22
CA GLY A 470 23.92 11.60 -47.35
C GLY A 470 25.38 11.26 -47.59
N GLU A 471 25.70 10.21 -48.35
CA GLU A 471 26.98 10.10 -49.11
C GLU A 471 27.02 8.78 -49.90
N ASN A 472 26.49 8.80 -51.13
CA ASN A 472 27.13 8.16 -52.28
C ASN A 472 26.39 8.48 -53.59
N ASN A 473 27.00 9.40 -54.34
CA ASN A 473 27.21 9.47 -55.79
C ASN A 473 26.20 8.84 -56.77
N GLN A 474 25.71 9.72 -57.66
CA GLN A 474 25.77 9.63 -59.12
C GLN A 474 25.63 8.25 -59.82
N ALA A 475 24.60 8.25 -60.69
CA ALA A 475 24.55 7.69 -62.05
C ALA A 475 23.92 6.31 -62.28
N GLU A 476 23.23 6.26 -63.43
CA GLU A 476 22.59 5.13 -64.14
C GLU A 476 21.25 4.60 -63.57
N SER A 477 20.09 5.01 -64.10
CA SER A 477 19.47 4.58 -65.36
C SER A 477 19.25 3.06 -65.46
N THR A 478 18.06 2.56 -65.12
CA THR A 478 17.14 1.89 -66.08
C THR A 478 15.83 1.42 -65.44
N ARG A 479 14.82 1.29 -66.32
CA ARG A 479 13.40 0.94 -66.14
C ARG A 479 13.10 -0.42 -65.51
N ASN A 480 11.98 -0.48 -64.78
CA ASN A 480 10.85 -1.45 -64.81
C ASN A 480 10.29 -1.53 -63.38
N GLY A 481 9.02 -1.27 -63.09
CA GLY A 481 7.83 -1.89 -63.67
C GLY A 481 7.27 -2.89 -62.66
N GLY A 482 6.22 -2.53 -61.91
CA GLY A 482 5.57 -3.44 -60.96
C GLY A 482 4.71 -2.74 -59.91
N ILE A 483 3.51 -2.30 -60.31
CA ILE A 483 2.44 -1.90 -59.39
C ILE A 483 1.86 -3.20 -58.83
N HIS A 484 2.02 -3.45 -57.53
CA HIS A 484 1.28 -4.48 -56.81
C HIS A 484 0.37 -3.82 -55.78
N ASP A 485 -0.92 -3.89 -56.08
CA ASP A 485 -2.05 -3.53 -55.25
C ASP A 485 -2.38 -4.73 -54.33
N PRO A 486 -2.32 -4.61 -53.00
CA PRO A 486 -2.94 -5.57 -52.10
C PRO A 486 -4.35 -5.08 -51.76
N GLY A 487 -5.35 -5.73 -52.37
CA GLY A 487 -6.76 -5.45 -52.14
C GLY A 487 -7.21 -5.70 -50.69
N PRO A 488 -8.39 -5.16 -50.30
CA PRO A 488 -8.87 -5.17 -48.93
C PRO A 488 -9.67 -6.44 -48.65
N GLY A 489 -9.34 -7.14 -47.56
CA GLY A 489 -10.25 -8.16 -47.03
C GLY A 489 -9.53 -9.26 -46.25
N ALA A 490 -9.50 -9.12 -44.92
CA ALA A 490 -9.56 -10.23 -43.96
C ALA A 490 -9.39 -9.67 -42.55
N PHE A 491 -10.49 -9.30 -41.88
CA PHE A 491 -10.67 -9.41 -40.41
C PHE A 491 -12.18 -9.28 -40.13
N GLU A 492 -12.84 -10.42 -40.00
CA GLU A 492 -14.02 -10.63 -39.14
C GLU A 492 -13.55 -11.40 -37.89
#